data_AF-A0A2D4JH16-F1
#
_entry.id   AF-A0A2D4JH16-F1
#
_cell.length_a   1.000
_cell.length_b   1.000
_cell.length_c   1.000
_cell.angle_alpha   90.00
_cell.angle_beta   90.00
_cell.angle_gamma   90.00
#
_symmetry.space_group_name_H-M   'P 1'
#
loop_
_entity.id
_entity.type
_entity.pdbx_description
1 polymer ?
#
loop_
_entity_poly.entity_id
_entity_poly.type
_entity_poly.pdbx_seq_one_letter_code
_entity_poly.pdbx_strand_id
1 'polypeptide(L)'
;VENEPDNRKETWILHSQISSIEKLATSASGCPMLIRCKNFQNIQFILSQERDCHDVYISLIRMARPVKYEELYCFSFNPKLNKEEREQGWSLTNLMKEYSRMGIPNNYWQISDVNRDYRVCDSYPTDIYVPKSATAHIIVG
;
A
#
# COMPACT_ATOMS: atom_id res chain seq x y z
N VAL A 1 43.26 -12.90 2.35
CA VAL A 1 41.89 -13.22 2.83
C VAL A 1 41.11 -13.58 1.59
N GLU A 2 40.85 -14.88 1.43
CA GLU A 2 40.26 -15.47 0.23
C GLU A 2 38.85 -14.90 -0.01
N ASN A 3 38.56 -14.50 -1.25
CA ASN A 3 37.21 -14.19 -1.73
C ASN A 3 36.43 -15.51 -1.79
N GLU A 4 35.60 -15.80 -0.80
CA GLU A 4 34.54 -16.80 -0.99
C GLU A 4 33.58 -16.30 -2.07
N PRO A 5 33.19 -17.13 -3.05
CA PRO A 5 32.14 -16.76 -3.98
C PRO A 5 30.84 -16.64 -3.20
N ASP A 6 30.21 -15.47 -3.24
CA ASP A 6 28.90 -15.20 -2.66
C ASP A 6 27.83 -16.03 -3.41
N ASN A 7 27.77 -17.32 -3.08
CA ASN A 7 26.90 -18.32 -3.72
C ASN A 7 25.45 -18.23 -3.22
N ARG A 8 25.13 -17.27 -2.34
CA ARG A 8 23.82 -17.17 -1.71
C ARG A 8 22.94 -16.16 -2.44
N LYS A 9 22.41 -16.58 -3.59
CA LYS A 9 21.38 -15.81 -4.30
C LYS A 9 20.07 -15.85 -3.51
N GLU A 10 19.71 -14.76 -2.87
CA GLU A 10 18.43 -14.60 -2.18
C GLU A 10 17.40 -13.93 -3.10
N THR A 11 16.15 -14.40 -3.05
CA THR A 11 15.03 -13.78 -3.74
C THR A 11 13.94 -13.47 -2.73
N TRP A 12 13.63 -12.19 -2.60
CA TRP A 12 12.67 -11.68 -1.62
C TRP A 12 11.35 -11.35 -2.29
N ILE A 13 10.25 -11.93 -1.79
CA ILE A 13 8.90 -11.65 -2.26
C ILE A 13 8.09 -11.16 -1.06
N LEU A 14 7.71 -9.89 -1.06
CA LEU A 14 6.77 -9.37 -0.07
C LEU A 14 5.38 -9.97 -0.32
N HIS A 15 4.69 -10.39 0.74
CA HIS A 15 3.35 -10.97 0.61
C HIS A 15 2.36 -10.01 -0.08
N SER A 16 2.51 -8.70 0.13
CA SER A 16 1.69 -7.67 -0.53
C SER A 16 1.93 -7.54 -2.04
N GLN A 17 3.06 -8.04 -2.55
CA GLN A 17 3.39 -8.06 -3.97
C GLN A 17 2.81 -9.28 -4.68
N ILE A 18 2.35 -10.30 -3.95
CA ILE A 18 1.70 -11.46 -4.54
C ILE A 18 0.34 -11.05 -5.08
N SER A 19 0.09 -11.36 -6.35
CA SER A 19 -1.19 -11.15 -7.02
C SER A 19 -2.05 -12.41 -6.99
N SER A 20 -1.46 -13.55 -7.35
CA SER A 20 -2.13 -14.85 -7.34
C SER A 20 -1.14 -15.97 -7.05
N ILE A 21 -1.66 -17.07 -6.50
CA ILE A 21 -0.90 -18.30 -6.23
C ILE A 21 -1.71 -19.47 -6.79
N GLU A 22 -1.05 -20.33 -7.56
CA GLU A 22 -1.68 -21.51 -8.17
C GLU A 22 -0.88 -22.76 -7.77
N LYS A 23 -1.58 -23.76 -7.20
CA LYS A 23 -1.04 -25.11 -7.03
C LYS A 23 -1.33 -25.89 -8.31
N LEU A 24 -0.27 -26.29 -9.02
CA LEU A 24 -0.36 -27.05 -10.25
C LEU A 24 -0.39 -28.56 -9.94
N ALA A 25 -0.75 -29.39 -10.92
CA ALA A 25 -0.83 -30.84 -10.73
C ALA A 25 0.53 -31.42 -10.30
N THR A 26 0.52 -32.30 -9.30
CA THR A 26 1.73 -32.97 -8.80
C THR A 26 2.37 -33.80 -9.91
N SER A 27 3.68 -33.70 -10.02
CA SER A 27 4.51 -34.38 -11.02
C SER A 27 5.49 -35.33 -10.34
N ALA A 28 6.17 -36.18 -11.11
CA ALA A 28 7.25 -37.03 -10.59
C ALA A 28 8.39 -36.22 -9.95
N SER A 29 8.56 -34.95 -10.36
CA SER A 29 9.55 -34.01 -9.80
C SER A 29 9.09 -33.26 -8.55
N GLY A 30 7.86 -33.48 -8.08
CA GLY A 30 7.28 -32.81 -6.90
C GLY A 30 6.01 -32.02 -7.21
N CYS A 31 5.63 -31.14 -6.27
CA CYS A 31 4.46 -30.28 -6.30
C CYS A 31 4.82 -28.87 -6.82
N PRO A 32 4.46 -28.54 -8.08
CA PRO A 32 4.69 -27.20 -8.61
C PRO A 32 3.69 -26.17 -8.05
N MET A 33 4.20 -25.04 -7.59
CA MET A 33 3.43 -23.87 -7.13
C MET A 33 3.89 -22.63 -7.88
N LEU A 34 2.96 -21.96 -8.57
CA LEU A 34 3.23 -20.74 -9.32
C LEU A 34 2.75 -19.51 -8.54
N ILE A 35 3.67 -18.59 -8.27
CA ILE A 35 3.40 -17.29 -7.66
C ILE A 35 3.50 -16.23 -8.75
N ARG A 36 2.41 -15.49 -8.99
CA ARG A 36 2.40 -14.32 -9.87
C ARG A 36 2.40 -13.06 -9.02
N CYS A 37 3.35 -12.18 -9.28
CA CYS A 37 3.51 -10.93 -8.56
C CYS A 37 2.90 -9.75 -9.34
N LYS A 38 2.54 -8.68 -8.63
CA LYS A 38 1.96 -7.45 -9.20
C LYS A 38 2.93 -6.68 -10.11
N ASN A 39 4.23 -6.96 -9.98
CA ASN A 39 5.29 -6.44 -10.83
C ASN A 39 5.56 -7.31 -12.07
N PHE A 40 4.62 -8.19 -12.45
CA PHE A 40 4.70 -9.11 -13.59
C PHE A 40 5.75 -10.21 -13.48
N GLN A 41 6.40 -10.38 -12.32
CA GLN A 41 7.28 -11.52 -12.07
C GLN A 41 6.47 -12.79 -11.82
N ASN A 42 6.80 -13.85 -12.53
CA ASN A 42 6.24 -15.18 -12.34
C ASN A 42 7.33 -16.09 -11.77
N ILE A 43 7.10 -16.64 -10.58
CA ILE A 43 8.07 -17.45 -9.85
C ILE A 43 7.43 -18.81 -9.58
N GLN A 44 8.09 -19.87 -10.03
CA GLN A 44 7.62 -21.24 -9.84
C GLN A 44 8.53 -21.96 -8.84
N PHE A 45 7.93 -22.42 -7.74
CA PHE A 45 8.58 -23.31 -6.78
C PHE A 45 8.16 -24.76 -7.06
N ILE A 46 9.08 -25.70 -6.84
CA ILE A 46 8.80 -27.13 -6.90
C ILE A 46 9.13 -27.69 -5.52
N LEU A 47 8.10 -28.05 -4.77
CA LEU A 47 8.25 -28.62 -3.42
C LEU A 47 8.21 -30.14 -3.49
N SER A 48 9.10 -30.82 -2.77
CA SER A 48 9.21 -32.29 -2.83
C SER A 48 8.00 -33.00 -2.22
N GLN A 49 7.43 -32.47 -1.13
CA GLN A 49 6.28 -33.06 -0.44
C GLN A 49 5.00 -32.27 -0.70
N GLU A 50 3.92 -32.99 -1.01
CA GLU A 50 2.63 -32.36 -1.24
C GLU A 50 2.06 -31.69 0.02
N ARG A 51 2.29 -32.28 1.20
CA ARG A 51 1.86 -31.72 2.48
C ARG A 51 2.46 -30.33 2.71
N ASP A 52 3.78 -30.21 2.60
CA ASP A 52 4.49 -28.94 2.75
C ASP A 52 4.02 -27.92 1.68
N CYS A 53 3.84 -28.37 0.44
CA CYS A 53 3.29 -27.55 -0.65
C CYS A 53 1.91 -26.98 -0.29
N HIS A 54 1.04 -27.80 0.29
CA HIS A 54 -0.29 -27.40 0.72
C HIS A 54 -0.24 -26.42 1.90
N ASP A 55 0.58 -26.69 2.92
CA ASP A 55 0.71 -25.84 4.10
C ASP A 55 1.23 -24.45 3.71
N VAL A 56 2.29 -24.39 2.88
CA VAL A 56 2.84 -23.14 2.35
C VAL A 56 1.79 -22.40 1.52
N TYR A 57 1.05 -23.09 0.66
CA TYR A 57 -0.01 -22.49 -0.16
C TYR A 57 -1.08 -21.81 0.71
N ILE A 58 -1.59 -22.50 1.75
CA ILE A 58 -2.61 -21.95 2.65
C ILE A 58 -2.06 -20.74 3.42
N SER A 59 -0.83 -20.83 3.94
CA SER A 59 -0.18 -19.71 4.61
C SER A 59 -0.02 -18.50 3.70
N LEU A 60 0.47 -18.69 2.47
CA LEU A 60 0.69 -17.60 1.52
C LEU A 60 -0.63 -16.94 1.08
N ILE A 61 -1.70 -17.71 0.85
CA ILE A 61 -3.02 -17.16 0.52
C ILE A 61 -3.53 -16.25 1.63
N ARG A 62 -3.39 -16.68 2.90
CA ARG A 62 -3.79 -15.88 4.07
C ARG A 62 -2.97 -14.60 4.20
N MET A 63 -1.64 -14.68 4.03
CA MET A 63 -0.76 -13.52 4.20
C MET A 63 -0.82 -12.54 3.02
N ALA A 64 -1.08 -13.01 1.80
CA ALA A 64 -1.20 -12.17 0.61
C ALA A 64 -2.52 -11.38 0.59
N ARG A 65 -3.53 -11.80 1.38
CA ARG A 65 -4.84 -11.15 1.45
C ARG A 65 -5.27 -10.91 2.91
N PRO A 66 -4.67 -9.90 3.58
CA PRO A 66 -5.06 -9.51 4.92
C PRO A 66 -6.54 -9.10 4.96
N VAL A 67 -7.27 -9.51 6.00
CA VAL A 67 -8.71 -9.24 6.14
C VAL A 67 -8.95 -7.91 6.85
N LYS A 68 -8.05 -7.58 7.79
CA LYS A 68 -8.11 -6.35 8.57
C LYS A 68 -6.97 -5.41 8.20
N TYR A 69 -7.17 -4.12 8.39
CA TYR A 69 -6.14 -3.13 8.10
C TYR A 69 -4.89 -3.32 8.96
N GLU A 70 -5.05 -3.70 10.23
CA GLU A 70 -3.92 -3.89 11.17
C GLU A 70 -2.99 -5.03 10.77
N GLU A 71 -3.47 -5.95 9.92
CA GLU A 71 -2.69 -7.06 9.38
C GLU A 71 -1.84 -6.64 8.17
N LEU A 72 -2.03 -5.43 7.63
CA LEU A 72 -1.20 -4.90 6.54
C LEU A 72 0.22 -4.62 7.04
N TYR A 73 1.21 -4.90 6.18
CA TYR A 73 2.63 -4.72 6.49
C TYR A 73 2.99 -3.32 6.99
N CYS A 74 2.31 -2.27 6.51
CA CYS A 74 2.59 -0.89 6.93
C CYS A 74 2.32 -0.62 8.42
N PHE A 75 1.52 -1.46 9.10
CA PHE A 75 1.26 -1.32 10.55
C PHE A 75 2.25 -2.11 11.41
N SER A 76 2.85 -3.18 10.89
CA SER A 76 3.88 -3.96 11.59
C SER A 76 5.31 -3.50 11.27
N PHE A 77 5.49 -2.78 10.17
CA PHE A 77 6.78 -2.24 9.77
C PHE A 77 7.26 -1.14 10.73
N ASN A 78 8.39 -1.40 11.39
CA ASN A 78 9.08 -0.42 12.20
C ASN A 78 10.46 -0.12 11.60
N PRO A 79 10.64 1.01 10.89
CA PRO A 79 11.90 1.37 10.26
C PRO A 79 12.99 1.82 11.25
N LYS A 80 12.74 1.75 12.57
CA LYS A 80 13.63 2.27 13.63
C LYS A 80 13.92 3.77 13.51
N LEU A 81 13.03 4.50 12.83
CA LEU A 81 13.05 5.96 12.80
C LEU A 81 12.65 6.51 14.15
N ASN A 82 13.25 7.63 14.53
CA ASN A 82 12.79 8.36 15.70
C ASN A 82 11.42 9.02 15.40
N LYS A 83 10.76 9.51 16.45
CA LYS A 83 9.42 10.11 16.32
C LYS A 83 9.43 11.34 15.40
N GLU A 84 10.47 12.15 15.47
CA GLU A 84 10.61 13.40 14.71
C GLU A 84 10.74 13.14 13.20
N GLU A 85 11.58 12.18 12.80
CA GLU A 85 11.77 11.75 11.41
C GLU A 85 10.45 11.22 10.81
N ARG A 86 9.67 10.48 11.61
CA ARG A 86 8.36 9.98 11.19
C ARG A 86 7.36 11.12 10.98
N GLU A 87 7.34 12.13 11.84
CA GLU A 87 6.49 13.31 11.71
C GLU A 87 6.89 14.17 10.51
N GLN A 88 8.17 14.26 10.19
CA GLN A 88 8.66 14.91 8.97
C GLN A 88 8.14 14.23 7.70
N GLY A 89 8.09 12.89 7.68
CA GLY A 89 7.52 12.13 6.56
C GLY A 89 6.04 12.47 6.30
N TRP A 90 5.23 12.58 7.35
CA TRP A 90 3.81 12.95 7.22
C TRP A 90 3.59 14.43 6.90
N SER A 91 4.47 15.31 7.36
CA SER A 91 4.38 16.77 7.12
C SER A 91 5.01 17.23 5.80
N LEU A 92 5.56 16.29 5.02
CA LEU A 92 6.16 16.58 3.71
C LEU A 92 5.19 17.29 2.76
N THR A 93 3.91 16.88 2.77
CA THR A 93 2.87 17.49 1.94
C THR A 93 1.94 18.32 2.81
N ASN A 94 2.00 19.65 2.64
CA ASN A 94 1.09 20.57 3.32
C ASN A 94 0.18 21.24 2.29
N LEU A 95 -1.08 20.83 2.26
CA LEU A 95 -2.06 21.33 1.29
C LEU A 95 -2.27 22.85 1.39
N MET A 96 -2.30 23.43 2.58
CA MET A 96 -2.42 24.89 2.74
C MET A 96 -1.24 25.63 2.13
N LYS A 97 -0.02 25.14 2.34
CA LYS A 97 1.18 25.71 1.70
C LYS A 97 1.12 25.55 0.19
N GLU A 98 0.59 24.43 -0.31
CA GLU A 98 0.46 24.18 -1.75
C GLU A 98 -0.57 25.11 -2.41
N TYR A 99 -1.74 25.32 -1.80
CA TYR A 99 -2.70 26.31 -2.29
C TYR A 99 -2.17 27.74 -2.19
N SER A 100 -1.45 28.07 -1.11
CA SER A 100 -0.79 29.37 -0.96
C SER A 100 0.28 29.61 -2.04
N ARG A 101 1.04 28.56 -2.42
CA ARG A 101 1.99 28.59 -3.54
C ARG A 101 1.30 28.92 -4.87
N MET A 102 0.05 28.48 -5.05
CA MET A 102 -0.79 28.82 -6.21
C MET A 102 -1.46 30.21 -6.10
N GLY A 103 -1.28 30.93 -4.99
CA GLY A 103 -1.93 32.22 -4.74
C GLY A 103 -3.39 32.09 -4.29
N ILE A 104 -3.74 31.00 -3.62
CA ILE A 104 -5.07 30.73 -3.08
C ILE A 104 -4.98 30.66 -1.54
N PRO A 105 -5.88 31.31 -0.77
CA PRO A 105 -7.08 32.04 -1.21
C PRO A 105 -6.78 33.42 -1.81
N ASN A 106 -7.71 33.92 -2.64
CA ASN A 106 -7.64 35.23 -3.29
C ASN A 106 -9.04 35.84 -3.47
N ASN A 107 -9.17 36.84 -4.38
CA ASN A 107 -10.45 37.51 -4.62
C ASN A 107 -11.53 36.60 -5.24
N TYR A 108 -11.12 35.51 -5.89
CA TYR A 108 -12.01 34.57 -6.59
C TYR A 108 -12.19 33.26 -5.85
N TRP A 109 -11.24 32.86 -5.02
CA TRP A 109 -11.22 31.55 -4.34
C TRP A 109 -11.05 31.69 -2.83
N GLN A 110 -11.81 30.90 -2.09
CA GLN A 110 -11.74 30.83 -0.63
C GLN A 110 -11.71 29.38 -0.14
N ILE A 111 -11.17 29.18 1.05
CA ILE A 111 -11.29 27.90 1.76
C ILE A 111 -12.70 27.79 2.37
N SER A 112 -13.27 26.60 2.33
CA SER A 112 -14.55 26.25 2.96
C SER A 112 -14.37 24.99 3.81
N ASP A 113 -14.97 25.01 5.00
CA ASP A 113 -14.99 23.94 5.98
C ASP A 113 -16.25 23.06 5.88
N VAL A 114 -17.04 23.23 4.83
CA VAL A 114 -18.31 22.51 4.66
C VAL A 114 -18.13 20.98 4.64
N ASN A 115 -16.95 20.49 4.25
CA ASN A 115 -16.62 19.06 4.25
C ASN A 115 -15.79 18.61 5.46
N ARG A 116 -15.67 19.43 6.52
CA ARG A 116 -14.83 19.12 7.69
C ARG A 116 -15.16 17.79 8.36
N ASP A 117 -16.44 17.45 8.40
CA ASP A 117 -16.95 16.20 8.96
C ASP A 117 -17.27 15.15 7.86
N TYR A 118 -16.77 15.33 6.64
CA TYR A 118 -17.02 14.44 5.48
C TYR A 118 -18.50 14.25 5.11
N ARG A 119 -19.37 15.19 5.53
CA ARG A 119 -20.83 15.10 5.32
C ARG A 119 -21.26 15.42 3.89
N VAL A 120 -20.50 16.26 3.18
CA VAL A 120 -20.80 16.63 1.80
C VAL A 120 -20.25 15.59 0.83
N CYS A 121 -19.00 15.17 1.02
CA CYS A 121 -18.39 14.11 0.25
C CYS A 121 -17.32 13.38 1.08
N ASP A 122 -17.53 12.07 1.27
CA ASP A 122 -16.69 11.19 2.09
C ASP A 122 -15.31 10.89 1.51
N SER A 123 -15.18 11.00 0.19
CA SER A 123 -13.93 10.77 -0.56
C SER A 123 -13.13 12.06 -0.83
N TYR A 124 -13.62 13.22 -0.38
CA TYR A 124 -12.95 14.52 -0.53
C TYR A 124 -12.27 14.96 0.77
N PRO A 125 -11.23 15.83 0.71
CA PRO A 125 -10.57 16.34 1.90
C PRO A 125 -11.51 17.19 2.77
N THR A 126 -11.12 17.38 4.03
CA THR A 126 -11.86 18.21 5.00
C THR A 126 -11.92 19.68 4.59
N ASP A 127 -10.80 20.20 4.09
CA ASP A 127 -10.65 21.57 3.61
C ASP A 127 -10.78 21.57 2.08
N ILE A 128 -11.78 22.28 1.57
CA ILE A 128 -11.98 22.44 0.13
C ILE A 128 -11.86 23.91 -0.27
N TYR A 129 -11.33 24.17 -1.45
CA TYR A 129 -11.23 25.51 -1.99
C TYR A 129 -12.29 25.71 -3.07
N VAL A 130 -13.13 26.72 -2.87
CA VAL A 130 -14.33 26.98 -3.68
C VAL A 130 -14.36 28.42 -4.17
N PRO A 131 -15.12 28.73 -5.24
CA PRO A 131 -15.33 30.10 -5.65
C PRO A 131 -15.91 30.95 -4.51
N LYS A 132 -15.44 32.18 -4.37
CA LYS A 132 -15.88 33.10 -3.31
C LYS A 132 -17.37 33.45 -3.39
N SER A 133 -17.97 33.32 -4.58
CA SER A 133 -19.40 33.49 -4.81
C SER A 133 -20.26 32.29 -4.38
N ALA A 134 -19.65 31.13 -4.11
CA ALA A 134 -20.37 29.93 -3.68
C ALA A 134 -20.57 29.97 -2.15
N THR A 135 -21.84 29.95 -1.73
CA THR A 135 -22.22 29.84 -0.32
C THR A 135 -22.30 28.37 0.10
N ALA A 136 -22.28 28.09 1.41
CA ALA A 136 -22.38 26.72 1.93
C ALA A 136 -23.62 25.98 1.40
N HIS A 137 -24.77 26.64 1.31
CA HIS A 137 -25.99 26.05 0.74
C HIS A 137 -25.80 25.61 -0.72
N ILE A 138 -25.11 26.40 -1.55
CA ILE A 138 -24.85 26.05 -2.95
C ILE A 138 -23.97 24.81 -3.05
N ILE A 139 -23.05 24.61 -2.09
CA ILE A 139 -22.11 23.49 -2.10
C ILE A 139 -22.77 22.20 -1.60
N VAL A 140 -23.65 22.29 -0.60
CA VAL A 140 -24.37 21.13 -0.03
C VAL A 140 -25.49 20.65 -0.96
N GLY A 141 -26.10 21.56 -1.73
CA GLY A 141 -27.28 21.30 -2.55
C GLY A 141 -28.56 21.70 -1.84
#